data_AF-A0A948HRW6-F1
#
_entry.id   AF-A0A948HRW6-F1
#
_cell.length_a   1.000
_cell.length_b   1.000
_cell.length_c   1.000
_cell.angle_alpha   90.00
_cell.angle_beta   90.00
_cell.angle_gamma   90.00
#
_symmetry.space_group_name_H-M   'P 1'
#
loop_
_entity.id
_entity.type
_entity.pdbx_description
1 polymer ?
#
loop_
_entity_poly.entity_id
_entity_poly.type
_entity_poly.pdbx_seq_one_letter_code
_entity_poly.pdbx_strand_id
1 'polypeptide(L)'
;MFVDDCRYPFQDQEYERFGCEVTNRSPGIGAWGNWALGLLELRIRFPVAKRYAIFQDDLVCVRGLRDYLDRFRPEHGYLNLYTVQQNADQRPEGFEHGWYLSNQMGRGALALVLPHDAVDALLSDPAFARKAQDCGHPASKIDGTVAGCLKRAGWLEYVHYPSLVEHTGVKRSEIGHDVGAYRMAPSFPGEETDASVWAILG
;
A
#
# COMPACT_ATOMS: atom_id res chain seq x y z
N MET A 1 -2.98 -13.68 2.26
CA MET A 1 -2.67 -12.89 3.47
C MET A 1 -1.28 -13.30 3.94
N PHE A 2 -0.44 -12.33 4.29
CA PHE A 2 0.93 -12.58 4.73
C PHE A 2 1.04 -12.24 6.21
N VAL A 3 1.16 -13.26 7.05
CA VAL A 3 1.14 -13.12 8.51
C VAL A 3 2.55 -13.35 9.04
N ASP A 4 3.04 -12.40 9.82
CA ASP A 4 4.37 -12.45 10.44
C ASP A 4 4.30 -12.88 11.91
N ASP A 5 5.45 -13.26 12.48
CA ASP A 5 5.59 -13.71 13.87
C ASP A 5 4.58 -14.80 14.30
N CYS A 6 4.27 -15.72 13.39
CA CYS A 6 3.37 -16.83 13.64
C CYS A 6 3.99 -17.76 14.71
N ARG A 7 3.36 -17.85 15.89
CA ARG A 7 3.78 -18.75 16.98
C ARG A 7 3.19 -20.14 16.80
N TYR A 8 3.98 -21.18 17.13
CA TYR A 8 3.52 -22.56 17.08
C TYR A 8 2.85 -23.00 18.41
N PRO A 9 1.73 -23.76 18.38
CA PRO A 9 0.95 -24.10 17.20
C PRO A 9 0.23 -22.87 16.64
N PHE A 10 0.36 -22.65 15.33
CA PHE A 10 -0.32 -21.53 14.69
C PHE A 10 -1.81 -21.84 14.61
N GLN A 11 -2.63 -20.90 15.08
CA GLN A 11 -4.07 -21.05 15.06
C GLN A 11 -4.61 -20.36 13.80
N ASP A 12 -4.58 -21.08 12.68
CA ASP A 12 -5.12 -20.61 11.38
C ASP A 12 -6.59 -20.15 11.48
N GLN A 13 -7.32 -20.60 12.49
CA GLN A 13 -8.75 -20.33 12.72
C GLN A 13 -9.13 -18.85 12.73
N GLU A 14 -8.25 -17.95 13.18
CA GLU A 14 -8.56 -16.50 13.14
C GLU A 14 -8.63 -15.96 11.70
N TYR A 15 -7.82 -16.53 10.80
CA TYR A 15 -7.71 -16.06 9.42
C TYR A 15 -8.61 -16.83 8.45
N GLU A 16 -9.05 -18.04 8.81
CA GLU A 16 -10.03 -18.83 8.05
C GLU A 16 -11.30 -18.04 7.73
N ARG A 17 -11.75 -17.16 8.65
CA ARG A 17 -12.94 -16.32 8.45
C ARG A 17 -12.87 -15.41 7.23
N PHE A 18 -11.67 -15.09 6.74
CA PHE A 18 -11.46 -14.24 5.57
C PHE A 18 -11.51 -15.00 4.24
N GLY A 19 -11.52 -16.34 4.27
CA GLY A 19 -11.58 -17.17 3.06
C GLY A 19 -10.42 -16.96 2.08
N CYS A 20 -9.30 -16.44 2.56
CA CYS A 20 -8.12 -16.13 1.75
C CYS A 20 -6.99 -17.13 2.07
N GLU A 21 -6.15 -17.43 1.07
CA GLU A 21 -4.92 -18.18 1.32
C GLU A 21 -4.02 -17.41 2.30
N VAL A 22 -3.46 -18.12 3.28
CA VAL A 22 -2.58 -17.56 4.31
C VAL A 22 -1.15 -18.06 4.10
N THR A 23 -0.19 -17.17 4.18
CA THR A 23 1.24 -17.48 4.21
C THR A 23 1.80 -17.04 5.55
N ASN A 24 2.17 -18.03 6.35
CA ASN A 24 2.67 -17.86 7.70
C ASN A 24 4.19 -17.73 7.70
N ARG A 25 4.73 -16.80 8.48
CA ARG A 25 6.18 -16.58 8.63
C ARG A 25 6.59 -16.81 10.07
N SER A 26 7.56 -17.71 10.25
CA SER A 26 8.12 -18.08 11.56
C SER A 26 9.58 -18.51 11.39
N PRO A 27 10.54 -17.96 12.18
CA PRO A 27 10.36 -16.87 13.14
C PRO A 27 9.94 -15.56 12.45
N GLY A 28 9.47 -14.57 13.22
CA GLY A 28 9.08 -13.27 12.68
C GLY A 28 10.23 -12.57 11.94
N ILE A 29 9.93 -11.98 10.78
CA ILE A 29 10.91 -11.28 9.92
C ILE A 29 10.70 -9.76 9.86
N GLY A 30 9.74 -9.26 10.63
CA GLY A 30 9.37 -7.86 10.75
C GLY A 30 8.56 -7.35 9.55
N ALA A 31 7.93 -6.18 9.74
CA ALA A 31 7.05 -5.57 8.74
C ALA A 31 7.69 -5.39 7.36
N TRP A 32 8.97 -4.96 7.29
CA TRP A 32 9.68 -4.85 6.00
C TRP A 32 9.88 -6.20 5.33
N GLY A 33 10.35 -7.22 6.07
CA GLY A 33 10.52 -8.56 5.55
C GLY A 33 9.19 -9.13 5.06
N ASN A 34 8.13 -8.93 5.85
CA ASN A 34 6.78 -9.37 5.52
C ASN A 34 6.28 -8.71 4.22
N TRP A 35 6.49 -7.39 4.09
CA TRP A 35 6.12 -6.61 2.91
C TRP A 35 6.90 -7.07 1.67
N ALA A 36 8.23 -7.14 1.77
CA ALA A 36 9.12 -7.45 0.65
C ALA A 36 8.94 -8.88 0.14
N LEU A 37 8.89 -9.88 1.03
CA LEU A 37 8.63 -11.26 0.63
C LEU A 37 7.19 -11.43 0.15
N GLY A 38 6.22 -10.70 0.70
CA GLY A 38 4.84 -10.74 0.23
C GLY A 38 4.74 -10.31 -1.24
N LEU A 39 5.38 -9.20 -1.59
CA LEU A 39 5.42 -8.72 -2.97
C LEU A 39 6.14 -9.70 -3.91
N LEU A 40 7.31 -10.20 -3.50
CA LEU A 40 8.09 -11.18 -4.28
C LEU A 40 7.28 -12.46 -4.52
N GLU A 41 6.59 -12.95 -3.49
CA GLU A 41 5.78 -14.16 -3.60
C GLU A 41 4.58 -13.97 -4.53
N LEU A 42 3.87 -12.83 -4.44
CA LEU A 42 2.82 -12.48 -5.41
C LEU A 42 3.35 -12.49 -6.85
N ARG A 43 4.54 -11.91 -7.06
CA ARG A 43 5.20 -11.85 -8.37
C ARG A 43 5.56 -13.22 -8.93
N ILE A 44 5.97 -14.16 -8.08
CA ILE A 44 6.30 -15.55 -8.45
C ILE A 44 5.04 -16.36 -8.73
N ARG A 45 4.02 -16.28 -7.86
CA ARG A 45 2.77 -17.04 -7.98
C ARG A 45 1.94 -16.61 -9.19
N PHE A 46 1.95 -15.31 -9.50
CA PHE A 46 1.16 -14.73 -10.58
C PHE A 46 2.05 -13.97 -11.57
N PRO A 47 2.92 -14.66 -12.32
CA PRO A 47 3.96 -14.01 -13.13
C PRO A 47 3.43 -13.26 -14.36
N VAL A 48 2.16 -13.41 -14.70
CA VAL A 48 1.50 -12.72 -15.83
C VAL A 48 0.47 -11.69 -15.35
N ALA A 49 0.40 -11.41 -14.05
CA ALA A 49 -0.48 -10.38 -13.52
C ALA A 49 -0.05 -9.01 -14.05
N LYS A 50 -1.04 -8.22 -14.52
CA LYS A 50 -0.80 -6.87 -15.06
C LYS A 50 -0.43 -5.87 -13.96
N ARG A 51 -0.96 -6.10 -12.75
CA ARG A 51 -0.79 -5.27 -11.57
C ARG A 51 -0.82 -6.14 -10.31
N TYR A 52 -0.10 -5.69 -9.29
CA TYR A 52 -0.07 -6.26 -7.96
C TYR A 52 -0.58 -5.22 -6.98
N ALA A 53 -1.36 -5.65 -5.98
CA ALA A 53 -1.82 -4.78 -4.92
C ALA A 53 -1.33 -5.33 -3.58
N ILE A 54 -0.79 -4.45 -2.73
CA ILE A 54 -0.36 -4.76 -1.38
C ILE A 54 -1.02 -3.78 -0.41
N PHE A 55 -1.57 -4.34 0.66
CA PHE A 55 -2.36 -3.64 1.67
C PHE A 55 -1.79 -4.00 3.04
N GLN A 56 -1.72 -3.02 3.94
CA GLN A 56 -1.61 -3.27 5.37
C GLN A 56 -2.99 -3.72 5.91
N ASP A 57 -3.00 -4.33 7.08
CA ASP A 57 -4.18 -4.94 7.70
C ASP A 57 -5.03 -3.94 8.50
N ASP A 58 -4.47 -2.77 8.83
CA ASP A 58 -5.10 -1.70 9.62
C ASP A 58 -5.74 -0.60 8.76
N LEU A 59 -6.43 -1.01 7.70
CA LEU A 59 -7.14 -0.09 6.80
C LEU A 59 -8.58 -0.48 6.54
N VAL A 60 -9.35 0.50 6.08
CA VAL A 60 -10.66 0.34 5.49
C VAL A 60 -10.70 0.98 4.10
N CYS A 61 -11.60 0.49 3.26
CA CYS A 61 -11.72 0.88 1.86
C CYS A 61 -13.11 1.43 1.59
N VAL A 62 -13.22 2.31 0.59
CA VAL A 62 -14.50 2.57 -0.08
C VAL A 62 -15.06 1.30 -0.75
N ARG A 63 -16.38 1.23 -0.94
CA ARG A 63 -17.03 0.16 -1.70
C ARG A 63 -16.69 0.24 -3.19
N GLY A 64 -16.74 -0.90 -3.87
CA GLY A 64 -16.47 -0.97 -5.31
C GLY A 64 -15.02 -0.67 -5.70
N LEU A 65 -14.09 -0.61 -4.74
CA LEU A 65 -12.69 -0.25 -4.97
C LEU A 65 -12.04 -1.07 -6.09
N ARG A 66 -12.26 -2.39 -6.10
CA ARG A 66 -11.66 -3.27 -7.12
C ARG A 66 -12.09 -2.87 -8.54
N ASP A 67 -13.39 -2.73 -8.75
CA ASP A 67 -13.96 -2.38 -10.06
C ASP A 67 -13.54 -0.97 -10.49
N TYR A 68 -13.39 -0.06 -9.53
CA TYR A 68 -12.88 1.28 -9.79
C TYR A 68 -11.42 1.26 -10.27
N LEU A 69 -10.55 0.50 -9.59
CA LEU A 69 -9.15 0.35 -9.96
C LEU A 69 -8.97 -0.30 -11.34
N ASP A 70 -9.88 -1.18 -11.76
CA ASP A 70 -9.83 -1.84 -13.08
C ASP A 70 -10.07 -0.91 -14.26
N ARG A 71 -10.55 0.32 -14.01
CA ARG A 71 -10.87 1.28 -15.05
C ARG A 71 -9.79 2.37 -15.25
N PHE A 72 -8.85 2.56 -14.34
CA PHE A 72 -7.75 3.54 -14.47
C PHE A 72 -6.38 2.85 -14.43
N ARG A 73 -5.49 3.26 -15.33
CA ARG A 73 -4.09 2.82 -15.37
C ARG A 73 -3.20 3.94 -15.91
N PRO A 74 -2.29 4.50 -15.12
CA PRO A 74 -1.29 5.41 -15.64
C PRO A 74 -0.28 4.64 -16.51
N GLU A 75 0.21 5.26 -17.57
CA GLU A 75 1.19 4.64 -18.49
C GLU A 75 2.50 4.33 -17.78
N HIS A 76 3.02 5.30 -17.01
CA HIS A 76 4.28 5.17 -16.26
C HIS A 76 4.13 5.62 -14.80
N GLY A 77 3.17 5.01 -14.09
CA GLY A 77 2.94 5.31 -12.69
C GLY A 77 2.39 4.14 -11.88
N TYR A 78 2.41 4.30 -10.57
CA TYR A 78 1.75 3.41 -9.61
C TYR A 78 0.71 4.17 -8.82
N LEU A 79 -0.25 3.44 -8.24
CA LEU A 79 -1.33 4.03 -7.46
C LEU A 79 -1.03 3.90 -5.97
N ASN A 80 -1.08 5.01 -5.27
CA ASN A 80 -1.15 5.06 -3.82
C ASN A 80 -2.60 5.38 -3.45
N LEU A 81 -3.29 4.42 -2.84
CA LEU A 81 -4.73 4.53 -2.58
C LEU A 81 -5.03 5.43 -1.37
N TYR A 82 -3.98 5.76 -0.60
CA TYR A 82 -4.05 6.58 0.59
C TYR A 82 -3.47 7.97 0.34
N THR A 83 -4.30 9.00 0.51
CA THR A 83 -3.91 10.38 0.24
C THR A 83 -3.65 11.15 1.53
N VAL A 84 -2.37 11.33 1.86
CA VAL A 84 -1.93 12.17 2.97
C VAL A 84 -2.34 13.64 2.77
N GLN A 85 -2.54 14.37 3.88
CA GLN A 85 -2.90 15.80 3.87
C GLN A 85 -2.03 16.64 2.92
N GLN A 86 -0.71 16.44 2.91
CA GLN A 86 0.19 17.21 2.07
C GLN A 86 -0.11 17.06 0.56
N ASN A 87 -0.52 15.86 0.13
CA ASN A 87 -0.93 15.64 -1.26
C ASN A 87 -2.33 16.24 -1.50
N ALA A 88 -3.25 16.09 -0.53
CA ALA A 88 -4.58 16.69 -0.62
C ALA A 88 -4.54 18.22 -0.74
N ASP A 89 -3.59 18.87 -0.05
CA ASP A 89 -3.36 20.33 -0.10
C ASP A 89 -2.74 20.79 -1.42
N GLN A 90 -2.04 19.90 -2.12
CA GLN A 90 -1.36 20.17 -3.40
C GLN A 90 -2.18 19.77 -4.62
N ARG A 91 -3.43 19.39 -4.40
CA ARG A 91 -4.36 19.01 -5.46
C ARG A 91 -4.55 20.16 -6.45
N PRO A 92 -4.69 19.89 -7.77
CA PRO A 92 -4.93 20.96 -8.75
C PRO A 92 -6.15 21.83 -8.39
N GLU A 93 -6.07 23.11 -8.73
CA GLU A 93 -7.19 24.05 -8.50
C GLU A 93 -8.44 23.60 -9.27
N GLY A 94 -9.60 23.64 -8.62
CA GLY A 94 -10.87 23.18 -9.21
C GLY A 94 -11.01 21.66 -9.32
N PHE A 95 -10.06 20.87 -8.82
CA PHE A 95 -10.14 19.41 -8.88
C PHE A 95 -11.12 18.87 -7.82
N GLU A 96 -12.19 18.23 -8.28
CA GLU A 96 -13.26 17.71 -7.41
C GLU A 96 -13.04 16.26 -7.01
N HIS A 97 -12.65 15.41 -7.94
CA HIS A 97 -12.32 14.01 -7.69
C HIS A 97 -11.45 13.40 -8.80
N GLY A 98 -10.75 12.30 -8.51
CA GLY A 98 -9.97 11.55 -9.50
C GLY A 98 -8.51 11.36 -9.11
N TRP A 99 -7.72 10.88 -10.08
CA TRP A 99 -6.29 10.62 -9.92
C TRP A 99 -5.46 11.84 -10.28
N TYR A 100 -4.43 12.13 -9.49
CA TYR A 100 -3.46 13.19 -9.78
C TYR A 100 -2.08 12.82 -9.24
N LEU A 101 -1.05 13.48 -9.77
CA LEU A 101 0.33 13.25 -9.36
C LEU A 101 0.54 13.73 -7.92
N SER A 102 1.22 12.90 -7.12
CA SER A 102 1.64 13.28 -5.78
C SER A 102 3.00 14.01 -5.81
N ASN A 103 3.45 14.52 -4.66
CA ASN A 103 4.82 14.99 -4.50
C ASN A 103 5.86 13.87 -4.31
N GLN A 104 5.41 12.62 -4.26
CA GLN A 104 6.21 11.39 -4.13
C GLN A 104 7.25 11.47 -3.01
N MET A 105 6.89 12.06 -1.87
CA MET A 105 7.76 12.16 -0.70
C MET A 105 7.83 10.88 0.14
N GLY A 106 7.32 9.75 -0.40
CA GLY A 106 7.40 8.44 0.23
C GLY A 106 6.60 8.34 1.51
N ARG A 107 5.29 8.60 1.41
CA ARG A 107 4.33 8.44 2.49
C ARG A 107 3.14 7.62 2.00
N GLY A 108 2.62 6.74 2.84
CA GLY A 108 1.39 6.03 2.56
C GLY A 108 1.57 4.72 1.80
N ALA A 109 2.59 3.91 2.09
CA ALA A 109 2.60 2.51 1.62
C ALA A 109 1.62 1.62 2.42
N LEU A 110 0.52 2.21 2.86
CA LEU A 110 -0.64 1.57 3.48
C LEU A 110 -1.35 0.69 2.45
N ALA A 111 -1.55 1.21 1.23
CA ALA A 111 -2.19 0.49 0.14
C ALA A 111 -1.65 0.96 -1.22
N LEU A 112 -0.88 0.10 -1.89
CA LEU A 112 -0.26 0.39 -3.17
C LEU A 112 -0.75 -0.57 -4.26
N VAL A 113 -0.95 -0.05 -5.47
CA VAL A 113 -1.19 -0.84 -6.68
C VAL A 113 -0.07 -0.55 -7.68
N LEU A 114 0.74 -1.57 -7.92
CA LEU A 114 1.97 -1.50 -8.71
C LEU A 114 1.75 -2.21 -10.05
N PRO A 115 2.05 -1.58 -11.20
CA PRO A 115 2.17 -2.28 -12.47
C PRO A 115 3.23 -3.37 -12.42
N HIS A 116 3.10 -4.37 -13.29
CA HIS A 116 4.06 -5.46 -13.42
C HIS A 116 5.52 -4.97 -13.49
N ASP A 117 5.80 -4.09 -14.43
CA ASP A 117 7.15 -3.57 -14.67
C ASP A 117 7.68 -2.72 -13.49
N ALA A 118 6.78 -2.11 -12.71
CA ALA A 118 7.15 -1.36 -11.52
C ALA A 118 7.58 -2.29 -10.38
N VAL A 119 6.95 -3.47 -10.26
CA VAL A 119 7.39 -4.51 -9.33
C VAL A 119 8.76 -5.04 -9.71
N ASP A 120 9.00 -5.30 -10.99
CA ASP A 120 10.32 -5.78 -11.46
C ASP A 120 11.42 -4.73 -11.20
N ALA A 121 11.13 -3.46 -11.49
CA ALA A 121 12.05 -2.35 -11.18
C ALA A 121 12.32 -2.23 -9.67
N LEU A 122 11.28 -2.35 -8.84
CA LEU A 122 11.40 -2.26 -7.39
C LEU A 122 12.22 -3.42 -6.80
N LEU A 123 11.92 -4.66 -7.18
CA LEU A 123 12.61 -5.86 -6.70
C LEU A 123 14.06 -5.94 -7.17
N SER A 124 14.38 -5.30 -8.31
CA SER A 124 15.73 -5.23 -8.85
C SER A 124 16.58 -4.10 -8.25
N ASP A 125 15.99 -3.15 -7.53
CA ASP A 125 16.73 -2.04 -6.93
C ASP A 125 17.56 -2.53 -5.73
N PRO A 126 18.90 -2.34 -5.72
CA PRO A 126 19.74 -2.79 -4.61
C PRO A 126 19.37 -2.21 -3.25
N ALA A 127 18.81 -1.00 -3.19
CA ALA A 127 18.37 -0.38 -1.94
C ALA A 127 17.17 -1.13 -1.33
N PHE A 128 16.34 -1.75 -2.17
CA PHE A 128 15.25 -2.60 -1.72
C PHE A 128 15.79 -3.78 -0.90
N ALA A 129 16.74 -4.54 -1.45
CA ALA A 129 17.35 -5.66 -0.74
C ALA A 129 18.13 -5.23 0.52
N ARG A 130 18.87 -4.12 0.43
CA ARG A 130 19.69 -3.60 1.54
C ARG A 130 18.86 -3.08 2.72
N LYS A 131 17.59 -2.73 2.53
CA LYS A 131 16.72 -2.24 3.61
C LYS A 131 16.61 -3.20 4.78
N ALA A 132 16.70 -4.51 4.52
CA ALA A 132 16.73 -5.54 5.57
C ALA A 132 17.97 -5.46 6.47
N GLN A 133 19.04 -4.80 6.01
CA GLN A 133 20.30 -4.62 6.72
C GLN A 133 20.37 -3.29 7.49
N ASP A 134 19.32 -2.45 7.44
CA ASP A 134 19.29 -1.19 8.18
C ASP A 134 19.29 -1.45 9.69
N CYS A 135 20.48 -1.34 10.32
CA CYS A 135 20.76 -1.73 11.70
C CYS A 135 19.93 -0.99 12.77
N GLY A 136 19.26 0.11 12.41
CA GLY A 136 18.52 0.95 13.34
C GLY A 136 17.05 0.55 13.48
N HIS A 137 16.33 0.41 12.36
CA HIS A 137 14.88 0.19 12.34
C HIS A 137 14.43 -0.35 10.97
N PRO A 138 14.64 -1.64 10.65
CA PRO A 138 14.29 -2.21 9.35
C PRO A 138 12.78 -2.07 9.06
N ALA A 139 11.94 -2.15 10.10
CA ALA A 139 10.49 -1.93 10.03
C ALA A 139 10.06 -0.45 9.82
N SER A 140 10.96 0.52 10.01
CA SER A 140 10.63 1.93 9.77
C SER A 140 10.83 2.32 8.30
N LYS A 141 10.04 3.29 7.84
CA LYS A 141 10.21 3.95 6.53
C LYS A 141 10.11 2.99 5.32
N ILE A 142 9.19 2.02 5.39
CA ILE A 142 8.79 1.19 4.25
C ILE A 142 8.42 2.10 3.07
N ASP A 143 7.54 3.08 3.33
CA ASP A 143 7.08 4.08 2.36
C ASP A 143 8.22 4.78 1.62
N GLY A 144 9.19 5.32 2.38
CA GLY A 144 10.32 6.06 1.82
C GLY A 144 11.23 5.20 0.97
N THR A 145 11.39 3.92 1.34
CA THR A 145 12.21 2.97 0.59
C THR A 145 11.54 2.64 -0.74
N VAL A 146 10.25 2.27 -0.71
CA VAL A 146 9.48 1.92 -1.91
C VAL A 146 9.41 3.09 -2.87
N ALA A 147 8.97 4.26 -2.39
CA ALA A 147 8.86 5.46 -3.23
C ALA A 147 10.23 5.90 -3.77
N GLY A 148 11.30 5.79 -2.97
CA GLY A 148 12.66 6.11 -3.38
C GLY A 148 13.16 5.21 -4.51
N CYS A 149 12.93 3.90 -4.43
CA CYS A 149 13.29 2.95 -5.49
C CYS A 149 12.50 3.22 -6.77
N LEU A 150 11.18 3.37 -6.67
CA LEU A 150 10.31 3.66 -7.80
C LEU A 150 10.65 4.99 -8.48
N LYS A 151 10.94 6.04 -7.68
CA LYS A 151 11.38 7.34 -8.19
C LYS A 151 12.68 7.24 -8.99
N ARG A 152 13.67 6.49 -8.48
CA ARG A 152 14.94 6.27 -9.21
C ARG A 152 14.74 5.52 -10.51
N ALA A 153 13.78 4.59 -10.53
CA ALA A 153 13.39 3.85 -11.72
C ALA A 153 12.45 4.63 -12.68
N GLY A 154 12.15 5.90 -12.38
CA GLY A 154 11.32 6.77 -13.23
C GLY A 154 9.81 6.69 -12.99
N TRP A 155 9.35 5.81 -12.11
CA TRP A 155 7.92 5.64 -11.84
C TRP A 155 7.33 6.78 -11.04
N LEU A 156 6.20 7.30 -11.52
CA LEU A 156 5.45 8.38 -10.88
C LEU A 156 4.39 7.84 -9.92
N GLU A 157 4.19 8.53 -8.80
CA GLU A 157 3.12 8.22 -7.86
C GLU A 157 1.84 9.00 -8.20
N TYR A 158 0.73 8.26 -8.37
CA TYR A 158 -0.60 8.82 -8.47
C TYR A 158 -1.37 8.57 -7.18
N VAL A 159 -2.00 9.62 -6.66
CA VAL A 159 -2.91 9.58 -5.52
C VAL A 159 -4.32 9.96 -5.98
N HIS A 160 -5.33 9.59 -5.19
CA HIS A 160 -6.72 9.89 -5.51
C HIS A 160 -7.29 10.95 -4.57
N TYR A 161 -8.15 11.82 -5.07
CA TYR A 161 -9.01 12.64 -4.22
C TYR A 161 -10.47 12.29 -4.50
N PRO A 162 -11.29 12.04 -3.48
CA PRO A 162 -10.91 11.82 -2.08
C PRO A 162 -10.01 10.57 -1.90
N SER A 163 -9.37 10.39 -0.74
CA SER A 163 -8.64 9.15 -0.44
C SER A 163 -9.54 7.91 -0.62
N LEU A 164 -9.03 6.83 -1.20
CA LEU A 164 -9.80 5.59 -1.44
C LEU A 164 -9.74 4.61 -0.27
N VAL A 165 -8.74 4.77 0.58
CA VAL A 165 -8.60 4.02 1.82
C VAL A 165 -8.29 4.96 2.98
N GLU A 166 -8.48 4.47 4.18
CA GLU A 166 -8.22 5.15 5.44
C GLU A 166 -7.60 4.18 6.44
N HIS A 167 -6.77 4.69 7.33
CA HIS A 167 -6.23 3.89 8.41
C HIS A 167 -7.29 3.75 9.52
N THR A 168 -7.53 2.54 10.02
CA THR A 168 -8.48 2.28 11.12
C THR A 168 -7.94 2.66 12.51
N GLY A 169 -6.87 3.47 12.57
CA GLY A 169 -5.89 3.61 13.64
C GLY A 169 -6.37 4.20 14.98
N VAL A 170 -7.41 3.63 15.57
CA VAL A 170 -7.88 3.91 16.94
C VAL A 170 -7.17 3.02 17.97
N LYS A 171 -6.44 1.97 17.54
CA LYS A 171 -5.65 1.08 18.40
C LYS A 171 -4.20 1.02 17.93
N ARG A 172 -3.27 0.81 18.89
CA ARG A 172 -1.82 0.70 18.63
C ARG A 172 -1.55 -0.19 17.43
N SER A 173 -0.78 0.30 16.47
CA SER A 173 -0.19 -0.57 15.45
C SER A 173 0.82 -1.51 16.10
N GLU A 174 0.93 -2.71 15.54
CA GLU A 174 1.92 -3.71 15.92
C GLU A 174 3.37 -3.22 15.75
N ILE A 175 3.58 -2.15 14.96
CA ILE A 175 4.88 -1.51 14.74
C ILE A 175 5.24 -0.52 15.88
N GLY A 176 4.39 -0.39 16.90
CA GLY A 176 4.73 0.35 18.13
C GLY A 176 4.55 1.88 18.05
N HIS A 177 3.73 2.37 17.13
CA HIS A 177 3.35 3.78 17.11
C HIS A 177 2.31 4.10 18.21
N ASP A 178 2.46 5.26 18.85
CA ASP A 178 1.52 5.74 19.86
C ASP A 178 0.11 5.97 19.29
N VAL A 179 -0.90 5.75 20.15
CA VAL A 179 -2.30 6.04 19.84
C VAL A 179 -2.45 7.52 19.47
N GLY A 180 -2.92 7.81 18.25
CA GLY A 180 -3.04 9.16 17.71
C GLY A 180 -1.87 9.63 16.83
N ALA A 181 -0.84 8.80 16.61
CA ALA A 181 0.25 9.12 15.67
C ALA A 181 -0.14 8.97 14.19
N TYR A 182 -1.22 8.22 13.92
CA TYR A 182 -1.73 8.01 12.56
C TYR A 182 -2.55 9.20 12.12
N ARG A 183 -2.09 9.85 11.04
CA ARG A 183 -2.87 10.90 10.38
C ARG A 183 -3.98 10.19 9.62
N MET A 184 -5.24 10.49 9.94
CA MET A 184 -6.32 10.06 9.07
C MET A 184 -6.19 10.76 7.72
N ALA A 185 -6.61 10.11 6.63
CA ALA A 185 -6.77 10.75 5.35
C ALA A 185 -7.88 11.81 5.48
N PRO A 186 -7.54 13.11 5.38
CA PRO A 186 -8.50 14.19 5.64
C PRO A 186 -9.66 14.23 4.64
N SER A 187 -9.54 13.46 3.56
CA SER A 187 -10.49 13.43 2.47
C SER A 187 -11.25 12.11 2.36
N PHE A 188 -10.94 11.09 3.18
CA PHE A 188 -11.63 9.80 3.05
C PHE A 188 -13.15 9.98 3.27
N PRO A 189 -14.01 9.54 2.34
CA PRO A 189 -15.43 9.85 2.38
C PRO A 189 -16.24 8.85 3.24
N GLY A 190 -15.58 7.81 3.77
CA GLY A 190 -16.22 6.74 4.55
C GLY A 190 -16.40 5.45 3.75
N GLU A 191 -16.44 4.33 4.48
CA GLU A 191 -16.50 2.97 3.92
C GLU A 191 -17.74 2.72 3.08
N GLU A 192 -18.86 3.37 3.42
CA GLU A 192 -20.13 3.22 2.69
C GLU A 192 -20.15 3.93 1.33
N THR A 193 -19.16 4.79 1.06
CA THR A 193 -19.06 5.47 -0.23
C THR A 193 -18.66 4.47 -1.31
N ASP A 194 -19.40 4.42 -2.41
CA ASP A 194 -19.07 3.57 -3.56
C ASP A 194 -18.20 4.33 -4.56
N ALA A 195 -17.02 3.80 -4.88
CA ALA A 195 -16.08 4.45 -5.79
C ALA A 195 -16.63 4.61 -7.23
N SER A 196 -17.68 3.87 -7.60
CA SER A 196 -18.33 3.99 -8.91
C SER A 196 -19.01 5.34 -9.14
N VAL A 197 -19.24 6.14 -8.09
CA VAL A 197 -19.80 7.50 -8.20
C VAL A 197 -18.81 8.47 -8.84
N TRP A 198 -17.51 8.16 -8.86
CA TRP A 198 -16.50 9.01 -9.47
C TRP A 198 -16.24 8.59 -10.91
N ALA A 199 -16.33 9.55 -11.83
CA ALA A 199 -15.77 9.39 -13.15
C ALA A 199 -14.24 9.31 -13.07
N ILE A 200 -13.63 8.58 -14.00
CA ILE A 200 -12.18 8.54 -14.12
C ILE A 200 -11.76 9.76 -14.92
N LEU A 201 -11.32 10.76 -14.18
CA LEU A 201 -10.62 11.90 -14.70
C LEU A 201 -9.13 11.62 -14.46
N GLY A 202 -8.36 11.57 -15.54
CA GLY A 202 -6.94 11.27 -15.56
C GLY A 202 -6.24 11.99 -16.70
#